data_AF-A0A7C1BX94-F1
#
_entry.id   AF-A0A7C1BX94-F1
#
_cell.length_a   1.000
_cell.length_b   1.000
_cell.length_c   1.000
_cell.angle_alpha   90.00
_cell.angle_beta   90.00
_cell.angle_gamma   90.00
#
_symmetry.space_group_name_H-M   'P 1'
#
loop_
_entity.id
_entity.type
_entity.pdbx_description
1 polymer ?
#
loop_
_entity_poly.entity_id
_entity_poly.type
_entity_poly.pdbx_seq_one_letter_code
_entity_poly.pdbx_strand_id
1 'polypeptide(L)' 'MRTFIAFPLPLEIKESIAETQDKLKDCHLDAKWVEPTNLHITLKFLGEIQEAV' A
#
# COMPACT_ATOMS: atom_id res chain seq x y z
N MET A 1 -1.63 1.90 -19.02
CA MET A 1 -0.91 1.85 -17.74
C MET A 1 -1.86 2.30 -16.65
N ARG A 2 -2.15 1.45 -15.65
CA ARG A 2 -2.99 1.83 -14.51
C ARG A 2 -2.22 2.74 -13.57
N THR A 3 -2.69 3.96 -13.36
CA THR A 3 -1.99 4.97 -12.57
C THR A 3 -2.86 5.59 -11.48
N PHE A 4 -2.17 6.14 -10.48
CA PHE A 4 -2.75 6.86 -9.37
C PHE A 4 -1.72 7.84 -8.81
N ILE A 5 -2.20 8.82 -8.04
CA ILE A 5 -1.38 9.75 -7.27
C ILE A 5 -1.41 9.29 -5.82
N ALA A 6 -0.24 9.17 -5.20
CA ALA A 6 -0.11 8.71 -3.83
C ALA A 6 0.83 9.58 -3.00
N PHE A 7 0.57 9.60 -1.70
CA PHE A 7 1.45 10.17 -0.69
C PHE A 7 2.23 9.02 0.00
N PRO A 8 3.57 9.04 0.00
CA PRO A 8 4.36 8.03 0.69
C PRO A 8 4.22 8.21 2.20
N LEU A 9 4.10 7.09 2.91
CA LEU A 9 4.07 7.12 4.38
C LEU A 9 5.50 7.24 4.95
N PRO A 10 5.69 7.99 6.05
CA PRO A 10 6.91 7.94 6.86
C PRO A 10 7.25 6.52 7.31
N LEU A 11 8.54 6.23 7.49
CA LEU A 11 9.03 4.91 7.88
C LEU A 11 8.39 4.42 9.18
N GLU A 12 8.33 5.26 10.19
CA GLU A 12 7.75 4.94 11.52
C GLU A 12 6.30 4.44 11.43
N ILE A 13 5.51 5.03 10.53
CA ILE A 13 4.12 4.62 10.29
C ILE A 13 4.08 3.26 9.56
N LYS A 14 4.96 3.06 8.58
CA LYS A 14 5.05 1.77 7.87
C LYS A 14 5.43 0.63 8.81
N GLU A 15 6.36 0.87 9.73
CA GLU A 15 6.78 -0.11 10.75
C GLU A 15 5.63 -0.46 11.70
N SER A 16 4.92 0.55 12.21
CA SER A 16 3.76 0.33 13.08
C SER A 16 2.63 -0.48 12.40
N ILE A 17 2.39 -0.23 11.11
CA ILE A 17 1.44 -1.01 10.31
C ILE A 17 1.96 -2.44 10.14
N ALA A 18 3.23 -2.65 9.84
CA ALA A 18 3.83 -3.96 9.65
C ALA A 18 3.72 -4.83 10.93
N GLU A 19 4.03 -4.27 12.10
CA GLU A 19 3.85 -4.95 13.38
C GLU A 19 2.39 -5.37 13.63
N THR A 20 1.44 -4.54 13.20
CA THR A 20 0.01 -4.85 13.31
C THR A 20 -0.39 -5.96 12.34
N GLN A 21 0.10 -5.92 11.10
CA GLN A 21 -0.12 -6.98 10.12
C GLN A 21 0.42 -8.32 10.61
N ASP A 22 1.60 -8.34 11.24
CA ASP A 22 2.21 -9.57 11.75
C ASP A 22 1.37 -10.22 12.86
N LYS A 23 0.85 -9.42 13.80
CA LYS A 23 -0.09 -9.92 14.83
C LYS A 23 -1.38 -10.49 14.23
N LEU A 24 -1.85 -9.94 13.11
CA LEU A 24 -3.06 -10.39 12.44
C LEU A 24 -2.84 -11.63 11.56
N LYS A 25 -1.63 -11.85 11.05
CA LYS A 25 -1.28 -13.08 10.32
C LYS A 25 -1.42 -14.31 11.21
N ASP A 26 -1.12 -14.19 12.50
CA ASP A 26 -1.30 -15.26 13.48
C ASP A 26 -2.77 -15.69 13.64
N CYS A 27 -3.73 -14.83 13.28
CA CYS A 27 -5.15 -15.15 13.30
C CYS A 27 -5.61 -16.02 12.11
N HIS A 28 -4.69 -16.48 11.24
CA HIS A 28 -5.00 -17.33 10.07
C HIS A 28 -6.08 -16.72 9.15
N LEU A 29 -6.11 -15.39 9.06
CA LEU A 29 -6.97 -14.68 8.12
C LEU A 29 -6.53 -14.97 6.70
N ASP A 30 -7.46 -15.41 5.85
CA ASP A 30 -7.24 -15.51 4.41
C ASP A 30 -7.23 -14.11 3.78
N ALA A 31 -6.08 -13.43 3.90
CA ALA A 31 -5.87 -12.07 3.46
C ALA A 31 -4.56 -11.94 2.68
N LYS A 32 -4.58 -11.10 1.64
CA LYS A 32 -3.38 -10.70 0.91
C LYS A 32 -2.80 -9.44 1.53
N TRP A 33 -1.65 -9.58 2.18
CA TRP A 33 -0.95 -8.49 2.86
C TRP A 33 -0.13 -7.66 1.86
N VAL A 34 -0.19 -6.33 2.00
CA VAL A 34 0.62 -5.41 1.21
C VAL A 34 2.00 -5.27 1.85
N GLU A 35 3.06 -5.42 1.06
CA GLU A 35 4.44 -5.21 1.50
C GLU A 35 4.64 -3.80 2.11
N PRO A 36 5.39 -3.66 3.22
CA PRO A 36 5.59 -2.37 3.89
C PRO A 36 6.13 -1.28 2.96
N THR A 37 7.01 -1.64 2.02
CA THR A 37 7.57 -0.72 1.02
C THR A 37 6.51 -0.12 0.10
N ASN A 38 5.46 -0.89 -0.20
CA ASN A 38 4.34 -0.50 -1.06
C ASN A 38 3.24 0.26 -0.31
N LEU A 39 3.31 0.41 1.01
CA LEU A 39 2.32 1.17 1.78
C LEU A 39 2.37 2.66 1.42
N HIS A 40 1.22 3.17 1.02
CA HIS A 40 1.01 4.57 0.65
C HIS A 40 -0.46 4.94 0.84
N ILE A 41 -0.74 6.24 0.89
CA ILE A 41 -2.12 6.74 0.84
C ILE A 41 -2.40 7.15 -0.60
N THR A 42 -3.34 6.47 -1.26
CA THR A 42 -3.82 6.88 -2.58
C THR A 42 -4.69 8.14 -2.43
N LEU A 43 -4.30 9.22 -3.09
CA LEU A 43 -5.06 10.48 -3.10
C LEU A 43 -6.11 10.50 -4.20
N LYS A 44 -5.72 10.05 -5.41
CA LYS A 44 -6.60 10.02 -6.56
C LYS A 44 -6.24 8.86 -7.49
N PHE A 45 -7.25 8.10 -7.86
CA PHE A 45 -7.13 7.06 -8.87
C PHE A 45 -7.34 7.68 -10.26
N LEU A 46 -6.41 7.44 -11.20
CA LEU A 46 -6.46 8.01 -12.56
C LEU A 46 -6.92 6.99 -13.60
N GLY A 47 -6.90 5.69 -13.28
CA GLY A 47 -7.29 4.65 -14.23
C GLY A 47 -6.20 4.37 -15.26
N GLU A 48 -6.62 3.94 -16.43
CA GLU A 48 -5.74 3.72 -17.57
C GLU A 48 -5.39 5.06 -18.22
N ILE A 49 -4.09 5.37 -18.29
CA ILE A 49 -3.58 6.50 -19.07
C ILE A 49 -2.70 6.01 -20.21
N GLN A 50 -2.69 6.76 -21.31
CA GLN A 50 -1.74 6.60 -22.41
C GLN A 50 -0.45 7.33 -22.05
N GLU A 51 0.69 6.73 -22.41
CA GLU A 51 1.98 7.39 -22.28
C GLU A 51 2.04 8.54 -23.30
N ALA A 52 2.51 9.71 -22.86
CA ALA A 52 2.75 10.82 -23.77
C ALA A 52 3.99 10.46 -24.60
N VAL A 53 3.77 10.10 -25.86
CA VAL A 53 4.82 9.81 -26.86
C VAL A 53 5.54 11.09 -27.24
#